data_AF-A0A3E2NKD2-F1
#
_entry.id   AF-A0A3E2NKD2-F1
#
_cell.length_a   1.000
_cell.length_b   1.000
_cell.length_c   1.000
_cell.angle_alpha   90.00
_cell.angle_beta   90.00
_cell.angle_gamma   90.00
#
_symmetry.space_group_name_H-M   'P 1'
#
loop_
_entity.id
_entity.type
_entity.pdbx_description
1 polymer ?
#
loop_
_entity_poly.entity_id
_entity_poly.type
_entity_poly.pdbx_seq_one_letter_code
_entity_poly.pdbx_strand_id
1 'polypeptide(L)'
;MCSQSLQIHHNGVFNNTNYILKIILIMERVLIPILVPLGFFAMIFGIFYIRNRERMAMIERGMNPKVDLPQPHTNLKWGLLLIGCGLGLFLAYLLDSTVLHHEGEENPAVYFSLIAIFGGIGLYLSYKADMKYLEKQGSKE
;
A
#
# COMPACT_ATOMS: atom_id res chain seq x y z
N MET A 1 46.94 -42.49 18.75
CA MET A 1 46.10 -42.81 17.57
C MET A 1 44.58 -42.67 17.80
N CYS A 2 44.08 -42.44 19.02
CA CYS A 2 42.62 -42.40 19.30
C CYS A 2 41.93 -41.02 19.11
N SER A 3 42.67 -39.94 18.80
CA SER A 3 42.10 -38.58 18.82
C SER A 3 41.57 -38.08 17.45
N GLN A 4 41.95 -38.75 16.35
CA GLN A 4 41.67 -38.26 14.99
C GLN A 4 40.30 -38.70 14.44
N SER A 5 39.71 -39.75 15.02
CA SER A 5 38.38 -40.25 14.66
C SER A 5 37.21 -39.44 15.25
N LEU A 6 37.45 -38.63 16.30
CA LEU A 6 36.40 -37.83 16.94
C LEU A 6 36.11 -36.49 16.21
N GLN A 7 37.09 -35.97 15.47
CA GLN A 7 36.95 -34.71 14.70
C GLN A 7 36.17 -34.88 13.39
N ILE A 8 36.10 -36.10 12.84
CA ILE A 8 35.39 -36.36 11.57
C ILE A 8 33.86 -36.40 11.82
N HIS A 9 33.43 -36.79 13.03
CA HIS A 9 32.01 -36.89 13.37
C HIS A 9 31.36 -35.52 13.70
N HIS A 10 32.16 -34.53 14.13
CA HIS A 10 31.64 -33.19 14.47
C HIS A 10 31.49 -32.27 13.25
N ASN A 11 32.28 -32.48 12.20
CA ASN A 11 32.26 -31.67 10.97
C ASN A 11 31.16 -32.06 9.98
N GLY A 12 30.66 -33.30 10.03
CA GLY A 12 29.55 -33.77 9.17
C GLY A 12 28.17 -33.25 9.61
N VAL A 13 27.95 -33.13 10.93
CA VAL A 13 26.68 -32.65 11.49
C VAL A 13 26.53 -31.14 11.31
N PHE A 14 27.61 -30.37 11.46
CA PHE A 14 27.57 -28.91 11.34
C PHE A 14 27.24 -28.46 9.90
N ASN A 15 27.80 -29.13 8.89
CA ASN A 15 27.48 -28.83 7.50
C ASN A 15 26.00 -29.12 7.20
N ASN A 16 25.48 -30.28 7.60
CA ASN A 16 24.09 -30.67 7.34
C ASN A 16 23.06 -29.68 7.95
N THR A 17 23.26 -29.25 9.19
CA THR A 17 22.36 -28.26 9.84
C THR A 17 22.39 -26.91 9.13
N ASN A 18 23.57 -26.45 8.67
CA ASN A 18 23.68 -25.21 7.89
C ASN A 18 23.03 -25.31 6.51
N TYR A 19 23.10 -26.46 5.82
CA TYR A 19 22.39 -26.68 4.55
C TYR A 19 20.87 -26.70 4.74
N ILE A 20 20.37 -27.35 5.78
CA ILE A 20 18.93 -27.37 6.11
C ILE A 20 18.45 -25.96 6.46
N LEU A 21 19.19 -25.20 7.28
CA LEU A 21 18.86 -23.82 7.62
C LEU A 21 18.89 -22.90 6.40
N LYS A 22 19.85 -23.09 5.49
CA LYS A 22 19.98 -22.32 4.23
C LYS A 22 18.83 -22.64 3.27
N ILE A 23 18.40 -23.90 3.19
CA ILE A 23 17.22 -24.32 2.41
C ILE A 23 15.95 -23.69 2.99
N ILE A 24 15.76 -23.71 4.31
CA ILE A 24 14.60 -23.10 4.97
C ILE A 24 14.54 -21.59 4.70
N LEU A 25 15.67 -20.89 4.83
CA LEU A 25 15.78 -19.46 4.51
C LEU A 25 15.52 -19.14 3.03
N ILE A 26 15.95 -20.01 2.10
CA ILE A 26 15.68 -19.86 0.67
C ILE A 26 14.18 -20.05 0.38
N MET A 27 13.55 -21.06 0.98
CA MET A 27 12.13 -21.33 0.79
C MET A 27 11.26 -20.17 1.29
N GLU A 28 11.58 -19.59 2.45
CA GLU A 28 10.88 -18.43 3.00
C GLU A 28 11.05 -17.19 2.10
N ARG A 29 12.28 -16.93 1.63
CA ARG A 29 12.58 -15.81 0.73
C ARG A 29 11.92 -15.92 -0.64
N VAL A 30 11.57 -17.13 -1.09
CA VAL A 30 10.84 -17.36 -2.35
C VAL A 30 9.32 -17.35 -2.11
N LEU A 31 8.85 -17.84 -0.96
CA LEU A 31 7.42 -17.87 -0.62
C LEU A 31 6.84 -16.47 -0.43
N ILE A 32 7.53 -15.58 0.28
CA ILE A 32 7.08 -14.20 0.55
C ILE A 32 6.81 -13.42 -0.74
N PRO A 33 7.74 -13.30 -1.70
CA PRO A 33 7.53 -12.52 -2.92
C PRO A 33 6.50 -13.13 -3.87
N ILE A 34 6.09 -14.40 -3.69
CA ILE A 34 5.02 -15.02 -4.48
C ILE A 34 3.67 -14.81 -3.79
N LEU A 35 3.60 -14.99 -2.47
CA LEU A 35 2.35 -14.90 -1.71
C LEU A 35 1.82 -13.46 -1.65
N VAL A 36 2.70 -12.47 -1.48
CA VAL A 36 2.33 -11.04 -1.40
C VAL A 36 1.58 -10.55 -2.64
N PRO A 37 2.12 -10.68 -3.89
CA PRO A 37 1.39 -10.25 -5.07
C PRO A 37 0.14 -11.10 -5.30
N LEU A 38 0.18 -12.41 -5.03
CA LEU A 38 -0.98 -13.29 -5.20
C LEU A 38 -2.15 -12.86 -4.30
N GLY A 39 -1.90 -12.55 -3.03
CA GLY A 39 -2.90 -12.05 -2.10
C GLY A 39 -3.43 -10.67 -2.50
N PHE A 40 -2.55 -9.78 -2.99
CA PHE A 40 -2.95 -8.47 -3.48
C PHE A 40 -3.86 -8.55 -4.70
N PHE A 41 -3.51 -9.38 -5.69
CA PHE A 41 -4.36 -9.63 -6.86
C PHE A 41 -5.71 -10.24 -6.48
N ALA A 42 -5.71 -11.22 -5.57
CA ALA A 42 -6.94 -11.84 -5.08
C ALA A 42 -7.86 -10.83 -4.37
N MET A 43 -7.31 -9.93 -3.56
CA MET A 43 -8.07 -8.88 -2.87
C MET A 43 -8.68 -7.88 -3.85
N ILE A 44 -7.89 -7.39 -4.82
CA ILE A 44 -8.38 -6.47 -5.86
C ILE A 44 -9.51 -7.13 -6.66
N PHE A 45 -9.31 -8.38 -7.08
CA PHE A 45 -10.30 -9.14 -7.82
C PHE A 45 -11.58 -9.34 -7.00
N GLY A 46 -11.46 -9.66 -5.72
CA GLY A 46 -12.60 -9.80 -4.80
C GLY A 46 -13.45 -8.53 -4.70
N ILE A 47 -12.81 -7.37 -4.53
CA ILE A 47 -13.50 -6.08 -4.47
C ILE A 47 -14.22 -5.78 -5.80
N PHE A 48 -13.56 -6.01 -6.94
CA PHE A 48 -14.16 -5.77 -8.25
C PHE A 48 -15.33 -6.70 -8.56
N TYR A 49 -15.21 -7.97 -8.19
CA TYR A 49 -16.25 -8.98 -8.41
C TYR A 49 -17.54 -8.64 -7.65
N ILE A 50 -17.42 -8.29 -6.37
CA ILE A 50 -18.58 -7.89 -5.53
C ILE A 50 -19.23 -6.63 -6.11
N ARG A 51 -18.43 -5.62 -6.44
CA ARG A 51 -18.94 -4.34 -6.97
C ARG A 51 -19.68 -4.50 -8.31
N ASN A 52 -19.24 -5.42 -9.16
CA ASN A 52 -19.94 -5.69 -10.43
C ASN A 52 -21.27 -6.41 -10.21
N ARG A 53 -21.32 -7.32 -9.23
CA ARG A 53 -22.54 -8.06 -8.87
C ARG A 53 -23.59 -7.14 -8.24
N GLU A 54 -23.17 -6.22 -7.37
CA GLU A 54 -24.06 -5.22 -6.78
C GLU A 54 -24.71 -4.31 -7.83
N ARG A 55 -23.95 -3.93 -8.88
CA ARG A 55 -24.48 -3.11 -9.98
C ARG A 55 -25.60 -3.81 -10.76
N MET A 56 -25.46 -5.10 -11.03
CA MET A 56 -26.50 -5.87 -11.73
C MET A 56 -27.75 -6.04 -10.86
N ALA A 57 -27.57 -6.29 -9.56
CA ALA A 57 -28.66 -6.43 -8.60
C ALA A 57 -29.44 -5.11 -8.34
N MET A 58 -28.86 -3.95 -8.67
CA MET A 58 -29.56 -2.66 -8.65
C MET A 58 -30.43 -2.46 -9.90
N ILE A 59 -29.93 -2.85 -11.08
CA ILE A 59 -30.67 -2.79 -12.35
C ILE A 59 -31.90 -3.71 -12.30
N GLU A 60 -31.75 -4.92 -11.77
CA GLU A 60 -32.85 -5.90 -11.62
C GLU A 60 -33.94 -5.44 -10.64
N ARG A 61 -33.61 -4.56 -9.69
CA ARG A 61 -34.58 -3.96 -8.76
C ARG A 61 -35.25 -2.70 -9.31
N GLY A 62 -35.07 -2.39 -10.60
CA GLY A 62 -35.67 -1.21 -11.25
C GLY A 62 -35.04 0.12 -10.82
N MET A 63 -33.93 0.09 -10.08
CA MET A 63 -33.19 1.27 -9.67
C MET A 63 -32.17 1.59 -10.76
N ASN A 64 -32.29 2.76 -11.41
CA ASN A 64 -31.32 3.21 -12.41
C ASN A 64 -30.13 3.90 -11.70
N PRO A 65 -28.94 3.26 -11.58
CA PRO A 65 -27.80 3.82 -10.85
C PRO A 65 -27.15 5.04 -11.53
N LYS A 66 -27.68 5.47 -12.68
CA LYS A 66 -27.21 6.63 -13.44
C LYS A 66 -28.04 7.90 -13.21
N VAL A 67 -29.25 7.80 -12.67
CA VAL A 67 -30.22 8.91 -12.66
C VAL A 67 -30.22 9.64 -11.32
N ASP A 68 -29.99 8.96 -10.19
CA ASP A 68 -30.17 9.56 -8.85
C ASP A 68 -28.89 9.89 -8.08
N LEU A 69 -27.71 9.60 -8.61
CA LEU A 69 -26.46 9.94 -7.93
C LEU A 69 -25.50 10.60 -8.92
N PRO A 70 -25.29 11.93 -8.83
CA PRO A 70 -24.19 12.57 -9.55
C PRO A 70 -22.91 11.89 -9.05
N GLN A 71 -22.36 10.96 -9.84
CA GLN A 71 -21.24 10.13 -9.43
C GLN A 71 -20.14 11.05 -8.91
N PRO A 72 -19.89 11.11 -7.58
CA PRO A 72 -18.77 11.87 -7.07
C PRO A 72 -17.55 11.23 -7.71
N HIS A 73 -16.87 12.00 -8.55
CA HIS A 73 -15.83 11.52 -9.44
C HIS A 73 -14.80 10.76 -8.60
N THR A 74 -14.90 9.43 -8.57
CA THR A 74 -13.96 8.58 -7.83
C THR A 74 -12.53 8.85 -8.28
N ASN A 75 -12.39 9.24 -9.55
CA ASN A 75 -11.16 9.74 -10.17
C ASN A 75 -10.60 11.01 -9.49
N LEU A 76 -11.44 11.91 -8.97
CA LEU A 76 -11.00 13.12 -8.24
C LEU A 76 -10.35 12.76 -6.91
N LYS A 77 -10.86 11.75 -6.21
CA LYS A 77 -10.27 11.26 -4.94
C LYS A 77 -8.87 10.70 -5.18
N TRP A 78 -8.71 9.87 -6.20
CA TRP A 78 -7.41 9.30 -6.57
C TRP A 78 -6.43 10.36 -7.08
N GLY A 79 -6.91 11.32 -7.88
CA GLY A 79 -6.09 12.43 -8.36
C GLY A 79 -5.59 13.33 -7.23
N LEU A 80 -6.46 13.71 -6.30
CA LEU A 80 -6.10 14.61 -5.19
C LEU A 80 -5.22 13.90 -4.14
N LEU A 81 -5.43 12.59 -3.94
CA LEU A 81 -4.54 11.76 -3.12
C LEU A 81 -3.14 11.69 -3.75
N LEU A 82 -3.03 11.43 -5.06
CA LEU A 82 -1.74 11.42 -5.76
C LEU A 82 -1.03 12.77 -5.71
N ILE A 83 -1.77 13.87 -5.89
CA ILE A 83 -1.21 15.23 -5.79
C ILE A 83 -0.72 15.51 -4.36
N GLY A 84 -1.52 15.18 -3.34
CA GLY A 84 -1.12 15.35 -1.94
C GLY A 84 0.10 14.52 -1.57
N CYS A 85 0.15 13.25 -1.98
CA CYS A 85 1.30 12.38 -1.77
C CYS A 85 2.55 12.89 -2.50
N GLY A 86 2.42 13.35 -3.75
CA GLY A 86 3.52 13.90 -4.54
C GLY A 86 4.09 15.19 -3.96
N LEU A 87 3.21 16.11 -3.54
CA LEU A 87 3.61 17.34 -2.84
C LEU A 87 4.25 17.04 -1.48
N GLY A 88 3.70 16.09 -0.72
CA GLY A 88 4.26 15.67 0.56
C GLY A 88 5.66 15.08 0.43
N LEU A 89 5.89 14.23 -0.59
CA LEU A 89 7.20 13.65 -0.86
C LEU A 89 8.21 14.72 -1.34
N PHE A 90 7.76 15.66 -2.18
CA PHE A 90 8.60 16.77 -2.63
C PHE A 90 9.01 17.69 -1.47
N LEU A 91 8.06 18.03 -0.57
CA LEU A 91 8.35 18.80 0.63
C LEU A 91 9.22 18.01 1.62
N ALA A 92 9.04 16.69 1.74
CA ALA A 92 9.89 15.84 2.56
C ALA A 92 11.34 15.93 2.11
N TYR A 93 11.61 15.77 0.82
CA TYR A 93 12.95 15.91 0.26
C TYR A 93 13.54 17.32 0.49
N LEU A 94 12.72 18.37 0.35
CA LEU A 94 13.18 19.74 0.56
C LEU A 94 13.50 20.02 2.04
N LEU A 95 12.68 19.53 2.97
CA LEU A 95 12.93 19.61 4.41
C LEU A 95 14.16 18.80 4.81
N ASP A 96 14.29 17.59 4.29
CA ASP A 96 15.44 16.72 4.50
C ASP A 96 16.73 17.45 4.10
N SER A 97 16.74 18.08 2.92
CA SER A 97 17.89 18.85 2.43
C SER A 97 18.23 20.10 3.24
N THR A 98 17.29 20.68 4.01
CA THR A 98 17.48 21.93 4.75
C THR A 98 17.73 21.70 6.25
N VAL A 99 17.08 20.68 6.83
CA VAL A 99 17.21 20.30 8.25
C VAL A 99 18.40 19.38 8.47
N LEU A 100 18.69 18.44 7.55
CA LEU A 100 19.82 17.50 7.68
C LEU A 100 21.18 18.09 7.27
N HIS A 101 21.24 19.36 6.87
CA HIS A 101 22.53 20.06 6.71
C HIS A 101 23.32 20.17 8.02
N HIS A 102 22.74 19.81 9.17
CA HIS A 102 23.41 19.83 10.47
C HIS A 102 23.62 18.46 11.11
N GLU A 103 22.85 17.44 10.73
CA GLU A 103 22.91 16.12 11.36
C GLU A 103 22.87 15.08 10.22
N GLY A 104 24.03 14.52 9.88
CA GLY A 104 24.23 13.62 8.72
C GLY A 104 23.58 12.24 8.84
N GLU A 105 22.42 12.15 9.49
CA GLU A 105 21.65 10.92 9.64
C GLU A 105 20.37 11.03 8.80
N GLU A 106 20.35 10.27 7.71
CA GLU A 106 19.19 10.11 6.85
C GLU A 106 18.02 9.52 7.67
N ASN A 107 17.05 10.37 7.97
CA ASN A 107 15.93 10.05 8.85
C ASN A 107 14.70 9.65 7.99
N PRO A 108 14.50 8.36 7.67
CA PRO A 108 13.36 7.92 6.85
C PRO A 108 12.01 8.28 7.49
N ALA A 109 11.99 8.49 8.82
CA ALA A 109 10.82 8.94 9.56
C ALA A 109 10.21 10.26 9.04
N VAL A 110 11.04 11.18 8.53
CA VAL A 110 10.57 12.47 8.00
C VAL A 110 9.76 12.26 6.72
N TYR A 111 10.23 11.39 5.83
CA TYR A 111 9.54 11.02 4.59
C TYR A 111 8.18 10.36 4.86
N PHE A 112 8.13 9.38 5.76
CA PHE A 112 6.88 8.73 6.12
C PHE A 112 5.88 9.69 6.77
N SER A 113 6.36 10.59 7.64
CA SER A 113 5.51 11.55 8.34
C SER A 113 4.91 12.59 7.38
N LEU A 114 5.71 13.19 6.50
CA LEU A 114 5.21 14.22 5.58
C LEU A 114 4.27 13.65 4.52
N ILE A 115 4.56 12.48 3.96
CA ILE A 115 3.66 11.81 3.02
C ILE A 115 2.32 11.48 3.68
N ALA A 116 2.33 10.97 4.92
CA ALA A 116 1.10 10.65 5.64
C ALA A 116 0.25 11.89 5.93
N ILE A 117 0.87 12.99 6.37
CA ILE A 117 0.17 14.24 6.67
C ILE A 117 -0.39 14.87 5.38
N PHE A 118 0.43 15.07 4.35
CA PHE A 118 -0.02 15.69 3.10
C PHE A 118 -0.99 14.81 2.31
N GLY A 119 -0.79 13.48 2.33
CA GLY A 119 -1.74 12.53 1.79
C GLY A 119 -3.10 12.61 2.51
N GLY A 120 -3.08 12.74 3.83
CA GLY A 120 -4.29 12.93 4.65
C GLY A 120 -5.02 14.24 4.36
N ILE A 121 -4.29 15.36 4.26
CA ILE A 121 -4.86 16.66 3.90
C ILE A 121 -5.45 16.63 2.49
N GLY A 122 -4.76 16.02 1.53
CA GLY A 122 -5.26 15.83 0.16
C GLY A 122 -6.58 15.07 0.13
N LEU A 123 -6.70 14.00 0.92
CA LEU A 123 -7.95 13.24 1.01
C LEU A 123 -9.07 14.03 1.71
N TYR A 124 -8.74 14.78 2.76
CA TYR A 124 -9.70 15.63 3.48
C TYR A 124 -10.27 16.75 2.58
N LEU A 125 -9.42 17.42 1.80
CA LEU A 125 -9.86 18.42 0.82
C LEU A 125 -10.80 17.81 -0.22
N SER A 126 -10.53 16.57 -0.66
CA SER A 126 -11.39 15.86 -1.62
C SER A 126 -12.79 15.63 -1.07
N TYR A 127 -12.90 15.23 0.20
CA TYR A 127 -14.20 15.03 0.83
C TYR A 127 -14.98 16.35 0.92
N LYS A 128 -14.31 17.44 1.30
CA LYS A 128 -14.95 18.76 1.38
C LYS A 128 -15.35 19.30 0.00
N ALA A 129 -14.57 19.01 -1.04
CA ALA A 129 -14.92 19.35 -2.42
C ALA A 129 -16.19 18.61 -2.85
N ASP A 130 -16.26 17.29 -2.63
CA ASP A 130 -17.45 16.48 -2.93
C ASP A 130 -18.70 17.05 -2.25
N MET A 131 -18.63 17.41 -0.97
CA MET A 131 -19.76 17.98 -0.23
C MET A 131 -20.26 19.30 -0.85
N LYS A 132 -19.34 20.18 -1.28
CA LYS A 132 -19.71 21.44 -1.95
C LYS A 132 -20.37 21.21 -3.31
N TYR A 133 -19.93 20.20 -4.05
CA TYR A 133 -20.55 19.85 -5.33
C TYR A 133 -21.98 19.33 -5.15
N LEU A 134 -22.25 18.56 -4.10
CA LEU A 134 -23.58 18.05 -3.79
C LEU A 134 -24.55 19.17 -3.37
N GLU A 135 -24.10 20.11 -2.52
CA GLU A 135 -24.90 21.26 -2.09
C GLU A 135 -25.30 22.17 -3.26
N LYS A 136 -24.38 22.38 -4.21
CA LYS A 136 -24.61 23.25 -5.39
C LYS A 136 -25.54 22.63 -6.44
N GLN A 137 -25.75 21.31 -6.41
CA GLN A 137 -26.74 20.61 -7.23
C GLN A 137 -28.15 20.75 -6.63
N GLY A 138 -28.28 20.64 -5.31
CA GLY A 138 -29.58 20.75 -4.61
C GLY A 138 -30.19 22.16 -4.57
N SER A 139 -29.42 23.22 -4.89
CA SER A 139 -29.95 24.60 -4.95
C SER A 139 -30.41 25.03 -6.35
N LYS A 140 -30.38 24.12 -7.34
CA LYS A 140 -30.74 24.39 -8.74
C LYS A 140 -32.02 23.69 -9.19
N GLU A 141 -32.65 22.92 -8.31
CA GLU A 141 -34.04 22.47 -8.43
C GLU A 141 -34.97 23.40 -7.64
#